data_AF-A0A7X9BKT8-F1
#
_entry.id   AF-A0A7X9BKT8-F1
#
_cell.length_a   1.000
_cell.length_b   1.000
_cell.length_c   1.000
_cell.angle_alpha   90.00
_cell.angle_beta   90.00
_cell.angle_gamma   90.00
#
_symmetry.space_group_name_H-M   'P 1'
#
loop_
_entity.id
_entity.type
_entity.pdbx_description
1 polymer ?
#
loop_
_entity_poly.entity_id
_entity_poly.type
_entity_poly.pdbx_seq_one_letter_code
_entity_poly.pdbx_strand_id
1 'polypeptide(L)'
;MKDVTNWYINLASFADEFDKWITWLEKDPGTRSFITATIKEFLAKPTLYVRQEHEDELEAIRPLLPPHRIKEDPSKAIPLEFNSLSECDKAEEILFEKNIRFRAGKTLTPFRLTGNIEWSIQAPTIDGVEGLTFWVWPESLWAPISFTKTYLESIGKDADEWKKYWCSKDALVYQFIGEDNIYFYSLAQEAIFMALQGEKPEAFPADGFLQPTQLIANKHLLQGKKKASSSGDEKPIMAEDLLKYYTSDQLRAHFFALGLGLRSISFNPKPLNPDANPRESDAVLKEGMLLSNVTNRLARSCFYTSQKYFDGKLPEGSVSDAVKKACDTAILEYERLMYTHEFHAIMMLLDTFIRDASKFWASESKEATQKAEKKVGEHASMEEKMQAEADYMKSVLVDSFHYLRTIIALLHPIAPVGSQKVFEYLKLDESFWSWDTIFEPLHFFIDESHVFKFLEPRVDFFEKHETQVGK
;
A
#
# COMPACT_ATOMS: atom_id res chain seq x y z
N MET A 1 -15.68 2.97 39.92
CA MET A 1 -16.33 2.83 38.61
C MET A 1 -17.83 2.79 38.84
N LYS A 2 -18.63 3.42 37.98
CA LYS A 2 -20.09 3.20 37.99
C LYS A 2 -20.38 2.03 37.07
N ASP A 3 -21.25 1.12 37.49
CA ASP A 3 -21.75 0.07 36.60
C ASP A 3 -22.62 0.71 35.52
N VAL A 4 -22.35 0.37 34.26
CA VAL A 4 -23.05 0.89 33.09
C VAL A 4 -23.40 -0.27 32.19
N THR A 5 -24.68 -0.43 31.89
CA THR A 5 -25.17 -1.36 30.87
C THR A 5 -24.89 -0.77 29.49
N ASN A 6 -24.24 -1.53 28.61
CA ASN A 6 -23.89 -1.10 27.25
C ASN A 6 -24.52 -2.03 26.23
N TRP A 7 -24.53 -1.59 24.97
CA TRP A 7 -24.94 -2.42 23.86
C TRP A 7 -23.75 -3.15 23.27
N TYR A 8 -24.01 -4.38 22.83
CA TYR A 8 -23.01 -5.26 22.26
C TYR A 8 -23.57 -5.95 21.03
N ILE A 9 -22.71 -6.21 20.05
CA ILE A 9 -22.97 -7.18 18.99
C ILE A 9 -22.41 -8.52 19.43
N ASN A 10 -23.26 -9.56 19.40
CA ASN A 10 -22.80 -10.91 19.64
C ASN A 10 -22.05 -11.44 18.40
N LEU A 11 -20.74 -11.21 18.31
CA LEU A 11 -19.97 -11.65 17.14
C LEU A 11 -20.08 -13.16 16.88
N ALA A 12 -20.25 -13.97 17.93
CA ALA A 12 -20.34 -15.41 17.80
C ALA A 12 -21.59 -15.87 17.02
N SER A 13 -22.65 -15.05 16.92
CA SER A 13 -23.83 -15.40 16.12
C SER A 13 -23.58 -15.35 14.61
N PHE A 14 -22.42 -14.84 14.17
CA PHE A 14 -22.04 -14.73 12.76
C PHE A 14 -20.92 -15.70 12.35
N ALA A 15 -20.55 -16.65 13.22
CA ALA A 15 -19.40 -17.54 12.99
C ALA A 15 -19.45 -18.29 11.65
N ASP A 16 -20.61 -18.84 11.29
CA ASP A 16 -20.79 -19.58 10.03
C ASP A 16 -20.58 -18.68 8.79
N GLU A 17 -21.00 -17.41 8.87
CA GLU A 17 -20.81 -16.44 7.80
C GLU A 17 -19.35 -15.96 7.71
N PHE A 18 -18.68 -15.79 8.86
CA PHE A 18 -17.24 -15.52 8.88
C PHE A 18 -16.43 -16.64 8.22
N ASP A 19 -16.78 -17.90 8.46
CA ASP A 19 -16.09 -19.03 7.83
C ASP A 19 -16.25 -19.03 6.30
N LYS A 20 -17.44 -18.69 5.79
CA LYS A 20 -17.68 -18.52 4.34
C LYS A 20 -16.84 -17.36 3.78
N TRP A 21 -16.84 -16.22 4.46
CA TRP A 21 -16.08 -15.04 4.04
C TRP A 21 -14.59 -15.30 4.01
N ILE A 22 -14.03 -15.95 5.04
CA ILE A 22 -12.60 -16.29 5.10
C ILE A 22 -12.23 -17.30 4.02
N THR A 23 -13.08 -18.31 3.78
CA THR A 23 -12.84 -19.28 2.70
C THR A 23 -12.78 -18.60 1.33
N TRP A 24 -13.55 -17.53 1.13
CA TRP A 24 -13.48 -16.70 -0.07
C TRP A 24 -12.19 -15.88 -0.12
N LEU A 25 -11.83 -15.19 0.98
CA LEU A 25 -10.60 -14.42 1.11
C LEU A 25 -9.35 -15.25 0.81
N GLU A 26 -9.29 -16.50 1.28
CA GLU A 26 -8.14 -17.38 1.04
C GLU A 26 -7.95 -17.81 -0.42
N LYS A 27 -8.96 -17.60 -1.28
CA LYS A 27 -8.88 -17.87 -2.71
C LYS A 27 -8.52 -16.62 -3.52
N ASP A 28 -8.66 -15.44 -2.93
CA ASP A 28 -8.32 -14.19 -3.60
C ASP A 28 -6.79 -13.96 -3.55
N PRO A 29 -6.09 -13.92 -4.69
CA PRO A 29 -4.65 -13.63 -4.73
C PRO A 29 -4.30 -12.21 -4.25
N GLY A 30 -5.27 -11.31 -4.13
CA GLY A 30 -5.11 -9.98 -3.53
C GLY A 30 -5.02 -10.00 -2.00
N THR A 31 -5.42 -11.10 -1.36
CA THR A 31 -5.47 -11.21 0.11
C THR A 31 -4.17 -11.81 0.67
N ARG A 32 -3.52 -11.08 1.58
CA ARG A 32 -2.29 -11.53 2.26
C ARG A 32 -2.60 -12.62 3.28
N SER A 33 -1.86 -13.73 3.25
CA SER A 33 -2.12 -14.90 4.11
C SER A 33 -2.10 -14.61 5.61
N PHE A 34 -1.30 -13.63 6.07
CA PHE A 34 -1.27 -13.28 7.49
C PHE A 34 -2.58 -12.60 7.96
N ILE A 35 -3.36 -12.02 7.04
CA ILE A 35 -4.67 -11.43 7.37
C ILE A 35 -5.63 -12.54 7.78
N THR A 36 -5.81 -13.54 6.93
CA THR A 36 -6.72 -14.67 7.23
C THR A 36 -6.22 -15.49 8.42
N ALA A 37 -4.90 -15.66 8.57
CA ALA A 37 -4.32 -16.27 9.78
C ALA A 37 -4.67 -15.47 11.05
N THR A 38 -4.54 -14.14 11.03
CA THR A 38 -4.89 -13.27 12.16
C THR A 38 -6.37 -13.34 12.49
N ILE A 39 -7.25 -13.36 11.48
CA ILE A 39 -8.70 -13.49 11.68
C ILE A 39 -9.03 -14.83 12.34
N LYS A 40 -8.44 -15.93 11.86
CA LYS A 40 -8.64 -17.29 12.39
C LYS A 40 -8.21 -17.42 13.86
N GLU A 41 -7.21 -16.65 14.32
CA GLU A 41 -6.86 -16.62 15.74
C GLU A 41 -8.03 -16.13 16.61
N PHE A 42 -8.87 -15.20 16.13
CA PHE A 42 -10.05 -14.74 16.86
C PHE A 42 -11.25 -15.68 16.72
N LEU A 43 -11.31 -16.51 15.68
CA LEU A 43 -12.35 -17.54 15.55
C LEU A 43 -12.04 -18.80 16.35
N ALA A 44 -10.85 -18.89 16.94
CA ALA A 44 -10.48 -20.01 17.80
C ALA A 44 -11.38 -20.10 19.04
N LYS A 45 -11.49 -21.31 19.58
CA LYS A 45 -12.21 -21.56 20.83
C LYS A 45 -11.57 -20.78 21.99
N PRO A 46 -12.37 -20.33 22.98
CA PRO A 46 -11.86 -19.68 24.17
C PRO A 46 -10.81 -20.56 24.86
N THR A 47 -9.62 -20.00 25.08
CA THR A 47 -8.48 -20.76 25.61
C THR A 47 -7.72 -19.94 26.63
N LEU A 48 -7.42 -20.53 27.79
CA LEU A 48 -6.56 -19.94 28.81
C LEU A 48 -5.20 -20.64 28.80
N TYR A 49 -4.11 -19.88 28.80
CA TYR A 49 -2.77 -20.42 28.84
C TYR A 49 -2.17 -20.20 30.22
N VAL A 50 -2.15 -21.25 31.03
CA VAL A 50 -1.53 -21.25 32.36
C VAL A 50 -0.03 -21.46 32.21
N ARG A 51 0.81 -20.78 33.00
CA ARG A 51 2.26 -21.00 32.93
C ARG A 51 2.60 -22.39 33.48
N GLN A 52 3.50 -23.11 32.83
CA GLN A 52 3.90 -24.47 33.24
C GLN A 52 4.46 -24.54 34.68
N GLU A 53 5.00 -23.43 35.20
CA GLU A 53 5.44 -23.33 36.60
C GLU A 53 4.31 -23.53 37.63
N HIS A 54 3.04 -23.40 37.21
CA HIS A 54 1.86 -23.62 38.05
C HIS A 54 1.16 -24.96 37.75
N GLU A 55 1.85 -25.93 37.13
CA GLU A 55 1.25 -27.22 36.75
C GLU A 55 0.64 -27.99 37.93
N ASP A 56 1.38 -28.11 39.04
CA ASP A 56 0.91 -28.80 40.24
C ASP A 56 -0.31 -28.09 40.88
N GLU A 57 -0.27 -26.76 40.91
CA GLU A 57 -1.37 -25.92 41.41
C GLU A 57 -2.61 -26.08 40.53
N LEU A 58 -2.40 -26.11 39.21
CA LEU A 58 -3.45 -26.30 38.22
C LEU A 58 -4.10 -27.67 38.36
N GLU A 59 -3.33 -28.76 38.46
CA GLU A 59 -3.89 -30.11 38.64
C GLU A 59 -4.70 -30.23 39.94
N ALA A 60 -4.28 -29.57 41.02
CA ALA A 60 -5.03 -29.55 42.27
C ALA A 60 -6.42 -28.90 42.13
N ILE A 61 -6.58 -27.93 41.23
CA ILE A 61 -7.84 -27.21 41.02
C ILE A 61 -8.61 -27.64 39.77
N ARG A 62 -8.03 -28.46 38.89
CA ARG A 62 -8.66 -28.91 37.63
C ARG A 62 -10.06 -29.50 37.80
N PRO A 63 -10.37 -30.29 38.85
CA PRO A 63 -11.73 -30.78 39.09
C PRO A 63 -12.76 -29.67 39.37
N LEU A 64 -12.31 -28.47 39.75
CA LEU A 64 -13.16 -27.30 40.00
C LEU A 64 -13.41 -26.50 38.70
N LEU A 65 -12.55 -26.65 37.70
CA LEU A 65 -12.66 -25.93 36.44
C LEU A 65 -13.81 -26.50 35.59
N PRO A 66 -14.49 -25.66 34.79
CA PRO A 66 -15.44 -26.13 33.77
C PRO A 66 -14.81 -27.16 32.81
N PRO A 67 -15.64 -27.94 32.08
CA PRO A 67 -15.15 -28.92 31.11
C PRO A 67 -14.18 -28.29 30.10
N HIS A 68 -12.96 -28.81 30.05
CA HIS A 68 -11.89 -28.27 29.22
C HIS A 68 -11.06 -29.37 28.57
N ARG A 69 -10.35 -29.02 27.50
CA ARG A 69 -9.34 -29.87 26.86
C ARG A 69 -7.97 -29.24 27.04
N ILE A 70 -7.00 -30.07 27.41
CA ILE A 70 -5.58 -29.67 27.39
C ILE A 70 -5.05 -29.93 25.99
N LYS A 71 -4.39 -28.94 25.39
CA LYS A 71 -3.68 -29.11 24.11
C LYS A 71 -2.18 -29.18 24.34
N GLU A 72 -1.47 -29.89 23.47
CA GLU A 72 -0.02 -29.78 23.41
C GLU A 72 0.36 -28.40 22.86
N ASP A 73 1.27 -27.71 23.54
CA ASP A 73 1.80 -26.42 23.13
C ASP A 73 3.32 -26.46 23.25
N PRO A 74 4.08 -26.04 22.22
CA PRO A 74 5.53 -26.06 22.24
C PRO A 74 6.14 -25.00 23.17
N SER A 75 5.33 -24.10 23.75
CA SER A 75 5.76 -23.09 24.71
C SER A 75 5.68 -23.60 26.17
N LYS A 76 6.15 -22.77 27.12
CA LYS A 76 6.07 -23.06 28.57
C LYS A 76 4.69 -22.75 29.15
N ALA A 77 3.62 -23.11 28.45
CA ALA A 77 2.26 -22.87 28.87
C ALA A 77 1.39 -24.12 28.67
N ILE A 78 0.39 -24.27 29.52
CA ILE A 78 -0.63 -25.33 29.51
C ILE A 78 -1.92 -24.69 29.00
N PRO A 79 -2.32 -24.91 27.74
CA PRO A 79 -3.54 -24.38 27.17
C PRO A 79 -4.76 -25.18 27.65
N LEU A 80 -5.73 -24.49 28.22
CA LEU A 80 -7.04 -24.98 28.62
C LEU A 80 -8.06 -24.44 27.62
N GLU A 81 -8.51 -25.28 26.69
CA GLU A 81 -9.54 -24.93 25.71
C GLU A 81 -10.93 -25.24 26.28
N PHE A 82 -11.85 -24.27 26.19
CA PHE A 82 -13.23 -24.36 26.65
C PHE A 82 -14.22 -24.38 25.48
N ASN A 83 -15.45 -24.85 25.69
CA ASN A 83 -16.46 -24.89 24.61
C ASN A 83 -17.22 -23.58 24.46
N SER A 84 -17.22 -22.73 25.49
CA SER A 84 -17.91 -21.43 25.46
C SER A 84 -17.16 -20.36 26.26
N LEU A 85 -17.46 -19.09 25.97
CA LEU A 85 -16.93 -17.96 26.73
C LEU A 85 -17.32 -18.05 28.21
N SER A 86 -18.58 -18.40 28.51
CA SER A 86 -19.04 -18.49 29.90
C SER A 86 -18.28 -19.55 30.72
N GLU A 87 -17.87 -20.66 30.10
CA GLU A 87 -16.99 -21.63 30.75
C GLU A 87 -15.58 -21.07 30.94
N CYS A 88 -15.06 -20.35 29.94
CA CYS A 88 -13.76 -19.68 30.03
C CYS A 88 -13.74 -18.64 31.15
N ASP A 89 -14.73 -17.74 31.22
CA ASP A 89 -14.84 -16.68 32.22
C ASP A 89 -14.89 -17.27 33.65
N LYS A 90 -15.66 -18.35 33.86
CA LYS A 90 -15.69 -19.06 35.15
C LYS A 90 -14.33 -19.67 35.51
N ALA A 91 -13.61 -20.19 34.52
CA ALA A 91 -12.26 -20.69 34.76
C ALA A 91 -11.28 -19.56 35.11
N GLU A 92 -11.41 -18.39 34.46
CA GLU A 92 -10.62 -17.19 34.79
C GLU A 92 -10.85 -16.76 36.25
N GLU A 93 -12.11 -16.70 36.69
CA GLU A 93 -12.47 -16.37 38.08
C GLU A 93 -11.79 -17.32 39.08
N ILE A 94 -11.89 -18.63 38.85
CA ILE A 94 -11.28 -19.65 39.72
C ILE A 94 -9.76 -19.53 39.74
N LEU A 95 -9.12 -19.36 38.57
CA LEU A 95 -7.66 -19.22 38.48
C LEU A 95 -7.19 -17.96 39.20
N PHE A 96 -7.93 -16.86 39.04
CA PHE A 96 -7.64 -15.59 39.70
C PHE A 96 -7.77 -15.69 41.23
N GLU A 97 -8.85 -16.29 41.74
CA GLU A 97 -9.04 -16.54 43.18
C GLU A 97 -7.91 -17.38 43.79
N LYS A 98 -7.33 -18.27 42.99
CA LYS A 98 -6.21 -19.14 43.39
C LYS A 98 -4.83 -18.53 43.16
N ASN A 99 -4.75 -17.29 42.67
CA ASN A 99 -3.51 -16.59 42.33
C ASN A 99 -2.65 -17.32 41.26
N ILE A 100 -3.28 -18.15 40.43
CA ILE A 100 -2.60 -18.85 39.34
C ILE A 100 -2.48 -17.92 38.14
N ARG A 101 -1.25 -17.73 37.63
CA ARG A 101 -1.03 -16.85 36.47
C ARG A 101 -1.43 -17.52 35.17
N PHE A 102 -2.28 -16.83 34.41
CA PHE A 102 -2.69 -17.21 33.07
C PHE A 102 -2.69 -16.02 32.11
N ARG A 103 -2.81 -16.31 30.81
CA ARG A 103 -3.15 -15.35 29.76
C ARG A 103 -4.33 -15.88 28.96
N ALA A 104 -5.28 -15.03 28.61
CA ALA A 104 -6.36 -15.38 27.68
C ALA A 104 -5.84 -15.39 26.24
N GLY A 105 -6.27 -16.39 25.47
CA GLY A 105 -6.10 -16.45 24.03
C GLY A 105 -7.03 -15.48 23.31
N LYS A 106 -6.83 -15.34 22.00
CA LYS A 106 -7.80 -14.65 21.14
C LYS A 106 -9.00 -15.57 20.91
N THR A 107 -10.19 -14.99 20.98
CA THR A 107 -11.47 -15.63 20.66
C THR A 107 -12.50 -14.53 20.39
N LEU A 108 -13.64 -14.86 19.79
CA LEU A 108 -14.73 -13.90 19.60
C LEU A 108 -15.31 -13.56 20.95
N THR A 109 -15.40 -12.27 21.24
CA THR A 109 -16.12 -11.72 22.40
C THR A 109 -17.21 -10.78 21.91
N PRO A 110 -18.26 -10.52 22.72
CA PRO A 110 -19.26 -9.52 22.36
C PRO A 110 -18.60 -8.15 22.10
N PHE A 111 -18.85 -7.59 20.93
CA PHE A 111 -18.26 -6.31 20.52
C PHE A 111 -19.08 -5.14 21.05
N ARG A 112 -18.50 -4.35 21.94
CA ARG A 112 -19.17 -3.22 22.60
C ARG A 112 -19.41 -2.07 21.61
N LEU A 113 -20.66 -1.62 21.50
CA LEU A 113 -21.06 -0.49 20.65
C LEU A 113 -21.10 0.85 21.37
N THR A 114 -21.50 0.86 22.63
CA THR A 114 -21.79 2.09 23.38
C THR A 114 -21.01 2.21 24.67
N GLY A 115 -20.93 3.43 25.18
CA GLY A 115 -20.34 3.80 26.46
C GLY A 115 -21.07 5.00 27.05
N ASN A 116 -20.40 5.71 27.96
CA ASN A 116 -20.94 6.87 28.67
C ASN A 116 -19.96 8.06 28.66
N ILE A 117 -19.27 8.26 27.54
CA ILE A 117 -18.31 9.35 27.38
C ILE A 117 -19.03 10.62 26.92
N GLU A 118 -18.67 11.77 27.49
CA GLU A 118 -19.38 13.03 27.21
C GLU A 118 -19.15 13.52 25.77
N TRP A 119 -17.98 13.22 25.19
CA TRP A 119 -17.61 13.65 23.84
C TRP A 119 -17.72 12.50 22.83
N SER A 120 -18.95 12.26 22.34
CA SER A 120 -19.25 11.32 21.26
C SER A 120 -20.68 11.50 20.72
N ILE A 121 -21.02 10.79 19.64
CA ILE A 121 -22.37 10.69 19.08
C ILE A 121 -23.31 10.05 20.09
N GLN A 122 -24.44 10.69 20.35
CA GLN A 122 -25.48 10.15 21.23
C GLN A 122 -26.08 8.88 20.63
N ALA A 123 -26.10 7.79 21.40
CA ALA A 123 -26.78 6.58 21.01
C ALA A 123 -28.29 6.75 21.27
N PRO A 124 -29.17 6.10 20.47
CA PRO A 124 -30.60 6.11 20.75
C PRO A 124 -30.92 5.42 22.10
N THR A 125 -32.18 5.45 22.52
CA THR A 125 -32.65 4.60 23.63
C THR A 125 -33.15 3.28 23.06
N ILE A 126 -32.58 2.16 23.50
CA ILE A 126 -32.99 0.79 23.12
C ILE A 126 -33.12 -0.03 24.39
N ASP A 127 -34.17 -0.85 24.49
CA ASP A 127 -34.46 -1.74 25.62
C ASP A 127 -34.44 -1.04 27.00
N GLY A 128 -34.84 0.24 27.03
CA GLY A 128 -34.86 1.06 28.24
C GLY A 128 -33.48 1.54 28.72
N VAL A 129 -32.41 1.32 27.94
CA VAL A 129 -31.06 1.82 28.24
C VAL A 129 -30.87 3.18 27.57
N GLU A 130 -30.62 4.22 28.37
CA GLU A 130 -30.51 5.62 27.95
C GLU A 130 -29.19 6.28 28.40
N GLY A 131 -28.92 7.50 27.90
CA GLY A 131 -27.74 8.28 28.30
C GLY A 131 -26.42 7.71 27.78
N LEU A 132 -26.48 6.89 26.74
CA LEU A 132 -25.32 6.26 26.12
C LEU A 132 -24.80 7.07 24.93
N THR A 133 -23.51 6.91 24.66
CA THR A 133 -22.88 7.40 23.44
C THR A 133 -22.23 6.26 22.68
N PHE A 134 -22.12 6.36 21.36
CA PHE A 134 -21.33 5.38 20.60
C PHE A 134 -19.86 5.44 21.03
N TRP A 135 -19.22 4.28 21.08
CA TRP A 135 -17.79 4.23 21.33
C TRP A 135 -17.02 4.48 20.03
N VAL A 136 -15.82 5.06 20.15
CA VAL A 136 -15.03 5.50 18.98
C VAL A 136 -14.68 4.36 18.01
N TRP A 137 -14.47 3.14 18.54
CA TRP A 137 -14.13 1.98 17.70
C TRP A 137 -15.27 1.59 16.77
N PRO A 138 -16.49 1.28 17.23
CA PRO A 138 -17.66 1.12 16.37
C PRO A 138 -17.81 2.26 15.36
N GLU A 139 -17.75 3.52 15.82
CA GLU A 139 -17.93 4.68 14.96
C GLU A 139 -16.96 4.72 13.77
N SER A 140 -15.69 4.38 14.02
CA SER A 140 -14.66 4.33 12.99
C SER A 140 -14.95 3.32 11.87
N LEU A 141 -15.81 2.32 12.09
CA LEU A 141 -16.12 1.25 11.13
C LEU A 141 -17.15 1.66 10.08
N TRP A 142 -18.00 2.67 10.37
CA TRP A 142 -18.92 3.25 9.39
C TRP A 142 -18.56 4.69 8.99
N ALA A 143 -17.56 5.30 9.64
CA ALA A 143 -17.07 6.62 9.28
C ALA A 143 -16.67 6.77 7.80
N PRO A 144 -16.03 5.79 7.13
CA PRO A 144 -15.73 5.88 5.70
C PRO A 144 -16.95 6.11 4.82
N ILE A 145 -18.10 5.54 5.16
CA ILE A 145 -19.38 5.77 4.46
C ILE A 145 -19.80 7.24 4.60
N SER A 146 -19.65 7.81 5.80
CA SER A 146 -19.94 9.21 6.07
C SER A 146 -19.00 10.14 5.28
N PHE A 147 -17.74 9.75 5.09
CA PHE A 147 -16.80 10.49 4.23
C PHE A 147 -17.21 10.43 2.75
N THR A 148 -17.66 9.27 2.25
CA THR A 148 -18.21 9.16 0.90
C THR A 148 -19.41 10.09 0.71
N LYS A 149 -20.34 10.10 1.68
CA LYS A 149 -21.50 10.99 1.66
C LYS A 149 -21.09 12.47 1.63
N THR A 150 -20.18 12.87 2.53
CA THR A 150 -19.69 14.25 2.62
C THR A 150 -19.00 14.69 1.33
N TYR A 151 -18.19 13.81 0.73
CA TYR A 151 -17.53 14.10 -0.53
C TYR A 151 -18.53 14.31 -1.66
N LEU A 152 -19.54 13.44 -1.79
CA LEU A 152 -20.60 13.56 -2.80
C LEU A 152 -21.34 14.90 -2.67
N GLU A 153 -21.72 15.28 -1.46
CA GLU A 153 -22.33 16.58 -1.17
C GLU A 153 -21.40 17.75 -1.57
N SER A 154 -20.10 17.64 -1.26
CA SER A 154 -19.12 18.69 -1.58
C SER A 154 -18.95 18.96 -3.08
N ILE A 155 -19.24 17.97 -3.93
CA ILE A 155 -19.20 18.10 -5.39
C ILE A 155 -20.59 18.28 -6.02
N GLY A 156 -21.62 18.53 -5.20
CA GLY A 156 -22.99 18.81 -5.63
C GLY A 156 -23.80 17.59 -6.08
N LYS A 157 -23.37 16.37 -5.74
CA LYS A 157 -24.13 15.14 -5.98
C LYS A 157 -25.10 14.83 -4.85
N ASP A 158 -26.09 13.98 -5.13
CA ASP A 158 -26.97 13.47 -4.09
C ASP A 158 -26.16 12.62 -3.11
N ALA A 159 -26.29 12.97 -1.83
CA ALA A 159 -25.62 12.32 -0.74
C ALA A 159 -25.92 10.81 -0.73
N ASP A 160 -27.15 10.41 -1.09
CA ASP A 160 -27.60 9.01 -1.11
C ASP A 160 -26.94 8.15 -2.20
N GLU A 161 -26.19 8.76 -3.13
CA GLU A 161 -25.38 8.02 -4.09
C GLU A 161 -24.26 7.19 -3.44
N TRP A 162 -23.95 7.40 -2.14
CA TRP A 162 -23.01 6.56 -1.39
C TRP A 162 -23.36 5.07 -1.50
N LYS A 163 -24.65 4.73 -1.60
CA LYS A 163 -25.14 3.35 -1.76
C LYS A 163 -24.61 2.67 -3.03
N LYS A 164 -24.31 3.42 -4.09
CA LYS A 164 -23.71 2.86 -5.32
C LYS A 164 -22.30 2.33 -5.08
N TYR A 165 -21.58 2.92 -4.12
CA TYR A 165 -20.19 2.58 -3.81
C TYR A 165 -20.07 1.51 -2.72
N TRP A 166 -21.05 1.44 -1.81
CA TRP A 166 -20.99 0.57 -0.63
C TRP A 166 -22.00 -0.59 -0.67
N CYS A 167 -23.06 -0.48 -1.47
CA CYS A 167 -24.15 -1.47 -1.50
C CYS A 167 -24.33 -2.16 -2.86
N SER A 168 -23.42 -1.95 -3.81
CA SER A 168 -23.42 -2.58 -5.13
C SER A 168 -22.38 -3.68 -5.19
N LYS A 169 -22.74 -4.85 -5.72
CA LYS A 169 -21.80 -5.96 -5.98
C LYS A 169 -20.79 -5.66 -7.08
N ASP A 170 -21.06 -4.65 -7.90
CA ASP A 170 -20.15 -4.15 -8.94
C ASP A 170 -19.15 -3.12 -8.38
N ALA A 171 -19.30 -2.72 -7.12
CA ALA A 171 -18.38 -1.82 -6.43
C ALA A 171 -17.46 -2.60 -5.49
N LEU A 172 -16.20 -2.16 -5.42
CA LEU A 172 -15.21 -2.68 -4.48
C LEU A 172 -14.71 -1.56 -3.58
N VAL A 173 -14.69 -1.81 -2.28
CA VAL A 173 -14.13 -0.90 -1.27
C VAL A 173 -12.84 -1.49 -0.74
N TYR A 174 -11.74 -0.76 -0.92
CA TYR A 174 -10.42 -1.17 -0.42
C TYR A 174 -10.06 -0.39 0.84
N GLN A 175 -9.75 -1.10 1.93
CA GLN A 175 -9.40 -0.53 3.22
C GLN A 175 -7.93 -0.78 3.54
N PHE A 176 -7.10 0.24 3.36
CA PHE A 176 -5.68 0.20 3.71
C PHE A 176 -5.49 0.47 5.20
N ILE A 177 -5.00 -0.51 5.96
CA ILE A 177 -4.88 -0.43 7.42
C ILE A 177 -3.52 -0.93 7.92
N GLY A 178 -3.21 -0.68 9.19
CA GLY A 178 -2.15 -1.38 9.92
C GLY A 178 -2.64 -2.73 10.47
N GLU A 179 -1.73 -3.70 10.65
CA GLU A 179 -2.08 -5.05 11.11
C GLU A 179 -2.81 -5.11 12.47
N ASP A 180 -2.57 -4.13 13.35
CA ASP A 180 -3.26 -4.02 14.65
C ASP A 180 -4.79 -3.82 14.49
N ASN A 181 -5.26 -3.37 13.31
CA ASN A 181 -6.67 -3.07 13.06
C ASN A 181 -7.44 -4.20 12.36
N ILE A 182 -6.80 -5.35 12.08
CA ILE A 182 -7.42 -6.44 11.32
C ILE A 182 -8.74 -6.87 11.96
N TYR A 183 -8.76 -7.18 13.26
CA TYR A 183 -9.97 -7.60 13.98
C TYR A 183 -11.16 -6.65 13.77
N PHE A 184 -10.92 -5.34 13.85
CA PHE A 184 -11.98 -4.34 13.80
C PHE A 184 -12.58 -4.24 12.40
N TYR A 185 -11.73 -4.13 11.37
CA TYR A 185 -12.17 -3.97 9.98
C TYR A 185 -12.52 -5.31 9.29
N SER A 186 -12.25 -6.45 9.94
CA SER A 186 -12.61 -7.78 9.45
C SER A 186 -13.84 -8.36 10.15
N LEU A 187 -13.82 -8.50 11.48
CA LEU A 187 -14.87 -9.22 12.21
C LEU A 187 -15.92 -8.26 12.75
N ALA A 188 -15.49 -7.18 13.41
CA ALA A 188 -16.43 -6.24 14.01
C ALA A 188 -17.23 -5.47 12.94
N GLN A 189 -16.57 -4.97 11.89
CA GLN A 189 -17.24 -4.26 10.81
C GLN A 189 -18.19 -5.18 10.03
N GLU A 190 -17.72 -6.35 9.63
CA GLU A 190 -18.54 -7.30 8.86
C GLU A 190 -19.75 -7.75 9.67
N ALA A 191 -19.61 -7.95 10.99
CA ALA A 191 -20.77 -8.20 11.85
C ALA A 191 -21.76 -7.03 11.91
N ILE A 192 -21.29 -5.77 11.93
CA ILE A 192 -22.17 -4.61 11.84
C ILE A 192 -22.93 -4.63 10.52
N PHE A 193 -22.25 -4.90 9.41
CA PHE A 193 -22.85 -4.93 8.07
C PHE A 193 -23.88 -6.06 7.95
N MET A 194 -23.54 -7.24 8.42
CA MET A 194 -24.43 -8.41 8.50
C MET A 194 -25.64 -8.15 9.40
N ALA A 195 -25.46 -7.55 10.57
CA ALA A 195 -26.56 -7.26 11.50
C ALA A 195 -27.62 -6.34 10.90
N LEU A 196 -27.24 -5.44 9.98
CA LEU A 196 -28.17 -4.55 9.28
C LEU A 196 -29.06 -5.27 8.24
N GLN A 197 -28.79 -6.54 7.94
CA GLN A 197 -29.58 -7.36 7.02
C GLN A 197 -30.81 -7.99 7.70
N GLY A 198 -30.87 -8.00 9.04
CA GLY A 198 -31.97 -8.60 9.82
C GLY A 198 -31.68 -10.04 10.26
N GLU A 199 -32.71 -10.89 10.30
CA GLU A 199 -32.64 -12.22 10.95
C GLU A 199 -31.78 -13.26 10.20
N LYS A 200 -31.52 -13.05 8.91
CA LYS A 200 -30.77 -13.99 8.06
C LYS A 200 -29.58 -13.28 7.40
N PRO A 201 -28.56 -12.93 8.19
CA PRO A 201 -27.36 -12.31 7.66
C PRO A 201 -26.61 -13.25 6.72
N GLU A 202 -26.06 -12.69 5.65
CA GLU A 202 -25.17 -13.37 4.71
C GLU A 202 -23.89 -12.56 4.57
N ALA A 203 -22.73 -13.23 4.53
CA ALA A 203 -21.43 -12.58 4.29
C ALA A 203 -21.32 -11.91 2.90
N PHE A 204 -22.13 -12.35 1.93
CA PHE A 204 -22.14 -11.84 0.56
C PHE A 204 -23.58 -11.51 0.14
N PRO A 205 -24.17 -10.43 0.67
CA PRO A 205 -25.57 -10.14 0.47
C PRO A 205 -25.89 -9.68 -0.96
N ALA A 206 -27.17 -9.58 -1.29
CA ALA A 206 -27.64 -8.99 -2.54
C ALA A 206 -27.37 -7.46 -2.59
N ASP A 207 -27.51 -6.87 -3.79
CA ASP A 207 -27.46 -5.41 -3.96
C ASP A 207 -28.46 -4.70 -3.03
N GLY A 208 -28.05 -3.55 -2.52
CA GLY A 208 -28.82 -2.74 -1.57
C GLY A 208 -28.39 -2.92 -0.12
N PHE A 209 -27.67 -3.99 0.22
CA PHE A 209 -26.98 -4.17 1.50
C PHE A 209 -25.51 -3.81 1.41
N LEU A 210 -24.92 -3.43 2.54
CA LEU A 210 -23.48 -3.16 2.63
C LEU A 210 -22.68 -4.39 2.19
N GLN A 211 -21.76 -4.19 1.25
CA GLN A 211 -20.92 -5.25 0.71
C GLN A 211 -19.64 -5.41 1.53
N PRO A 212 -19.07 -6.63 1.60
CA PRO A 212 -17.81 -6.86 2.28
C PRO A 212 -16.68 -6.08 1.60
N THR A 213 -15.77 -5.55 2.42
CA THR A 213 -14.65 -4.73 1.92
C THR A 213 -13.37 -5.56 1.72
N GLN A 214 -12.51 -5.10 0.82
CA GLN A 214 -11.18 -5.66 0.58
C GLN A 214 -10.18 -5.09 1.58
N LEU A 215 -9.63 -5.94 2.44
CA LEU A 215 -8.74 -5.51 3.53
C LEU A 215 -7.26 -5.59 3.13
N ILE A 216 -6.59 -4.44 3.06
CA ILE A 216 -5.17 -4.35 2.69
C ILE A 216 -4.36 -3.95 3.92
N ALA A 217 -4.02 -4.93 4.75
CA ALA A 217 -3.29 -4.70 6.00
C ALA A 217 -1.77 -4.69 5.79
N ASN A 218 -1.08 -3.69 6.35
CA ASN A 218 0.36 -3.54 6.34
C ASN A 218 0.95 -3.74 7.75
N LYS A 219 2.12 -4.36 7.81
CA LYS A 219 2.88 -4.55 9.05
C LYS A 219 3.58 -3.27 9.48
N HIS A 220 4.07 -3.27 10.72
CA HIS A 220 4.65 -2.07 11.31
C HIS A 220 5.91 -1.54 10.61
N LEU A 221 5.94 -0.21 10.44
CA LEU A 221 7.18 0.54 10.31
C LEU A 221 7.72 0.80 11.73
N LEU A 222 8.94 0.36 12.01
CA LEU A 222 9.57 0.46 13.33
C LEU A 222 10.60 1.60 13.34
N GLN A 223 10.63 2.40 14.39
CA GLN A 223 11.72 3.33 14.64
C GLN A 223 12.80 2.58 15.42
N GLY A 224 13.96 2.37 14.80
CA GLY A 224 14.94 1.39 15.30
C GLY A 224 14.32 -0.01 15.40
N LYS A 225 14.26 -0.56 16.61
CA LYS A 225 13.71 -1.90 16.87
C LYS A 225 12.31 -1.88 17.52
N LYS A 226 11.68 -0.71 17.66
CA LYS A 226 10.45 -0.53 18.44
C LYS A 226 9.34 0.08 17.58
N LYS A 227 8.08 -0.20 17.95
CA LYS A 227 6.93 0.57 17.44
C LYS A 227 7.09 2.02 17.89
N ALA A 228 6.93 2.97 16.98
CA ALA A 228 6.91 4.37 17.34
C ALA A 228 5.70 4.65 18.25
N SER A 229 5.89 5.42 19.32
CA SER A 229 4.82 5.76 20.27
C SER A 229 4.90 7.22 20.68
N SER A 230 3.76 7.91 20.64
CA SER A 230 3.64 9.30 21.11
C SER A 230 3.82 9.43 22.62
N SER A 231 3.51 8.36 23.38
CA SER A 231 3.68 8.30 24.83
C SER A 231 5.08 7.86 25.28
N GLY A 232 5.96 7.51 24.33
CA GLY A 232 7.34 7.13 24.63
C GLY A 232 8.26 8.33 24.87
N ASP A 233 9.42 8.02 25.46
CA ASP A 233 10.53 8.98 25.66
C ASP A 233 11.15 9.39 24.31
N GLU A 234 11.33 8.42 23.41
CA GLU A 234 11.73 8.65 22.02
C GLU A 234 10.51 9.04 21.19
N LYS A 235 10.50 10.29 20.70
CA LYS A 235 9.38 10.77 19.87
C LYS A 235 9.42 10.17 18.46
N PRO A 236 8.24 9.87 17.87
CA PRO A 236 8.15 9.45 16.48
C PRO A 236 8.75 10.47 15.53
N ILE A 237 9.45 10.01 14.51
CA ILE A 237 9.88 10.86 13.40
C ILE A 237 8.65 11.31 12.62
N MET A 238 8.39 12.62 12.59
CA MET A 238 7.24 13.19 11.91
C MET A 238 7.49 13.33 10.41
N ALA A 239 6.43 13.26 9.60
CA ALA A 239 6.54 13.44 8.15
C ALA A 239 7.14 14.81 7.77
N GLU A 240 6.80 15.86 8.52
CA GLU A 240 7.36 17.21 8.35
C GLU A 240 8.88 17.26 8.59
N ASP A 241 9.41 16.41 9.48
CA ASP A 241 10.85 16.34 9.74
C ASP A 241 11.59 15.62 8.61
N LEU A 242 10.97 14.58 8.03
CA LEU A 242 11.51 13.89 6.86
C LEU A 242 11.61 14.82 5.65
N LEU A 243 10.58 15.66 5.44
CA LEU A 243 10.53 16.58 4.32
C LEU A 243 11.58 17.70 4.37
N LYS A 244 12.30 17.86 5.49
CA LYS A 244 13.48 18.76 5.60
C LYS A 244 14.73 18.18 4.96
N TYR A 245 14.73 16.90 4.58
CA TYR A 245 15.91 16.20 4.06
C TYR A 245 15.65 15.40 2.78
N TYR A 246 14.39 15.12 2.47
CA TYR A 246 13.96 14.27 1.37
C TYR A 246 12.84 14.94 0.58
N THR A 247 12.82 14.75 -0.73
CA THR A 247 11.65 15.14 -1.53
C THR A 247 10.49 14.17 -1.32
N SER A 248 9.26 14.59 -1.63
CA SER A 248 8.08 13.72 -1.56
C SER A 248 8.24 12.46 -2.41
N ASP A 249 8.78 12.59 -3.63
CA ASP A 249 9.00 11.46 -4.54
C ASP A 249 10.02 10.46 -3.97
N GLN A 250 11.08 10.95 -3.31
CA GLN A 250 12.06 10.08 -2.65
C GLN A 250 11.42 9.26 -1.51
N LEU A 251 10.63 9.92 -0.64
CA LEU A 251 9.96 9.24 0.47
C LEU A 251 8.91 8.24 -0.02
N ARG A 252 8.09 8.64 -1.01
CA ARG A 252 7.07 7.76 -1.59
C ARG A 252 7.69 6.53 -2.23
N ALA A 253 8.72 6.70 -3.07
CA ALA A 253 9.42 5.58 -3.69
C ALA A 253 10.07 4.64 -2.65
N HIS A 254 10.66 5.22 -1.59
CA HIS A 254 11.22 4.43 -0.50
C HIS A 254 10.15 3.61 0.24
N PHE A 255 9.05 4.24 0.68
CA PHE A 255 7.97 3.55 1.38
C PHE A 255 7.26 2.51 0.49
N PHE A 256 7.12 2.79 -0.80
CA PHE A 256 6.56 1.85 -1.76
C PHE A 256 7.45 0.61 -1.95
N ALA A 257 8.77 0.77 -1.84
CA ALA A 257 9.74 -0.33 -1.88
C ALA A 257 9.79 -1.17 -0.59
N LEU A 258 9.18 -0.71 0.50
CA LEU A 258 9.18 -1.47 1.74
C LEU A 258 8.22 -2.66 1.64
N GLY A 259 8.73 -3.85 1.93
CA GLY A 259 7.94 -5.08 2.04
C GLY A 259 7.06 -5.15 3.30
N LEU A 260 6.32 -4.09 3.63
CA LEU A 260 5.42 -4.04 4.80
C LEU A 260 4.23 -5.01 4.67
N GLY A 261 3.95 -5.53 3.47
CA GLY A 261 3.04 -6.67 3.30
C GLY A 261 3.61 -8.00 3.78
N LEU A 262 4.92 -8.10 3.95
CA LEU A 262 5.62 -9.34 4.29
C LEU A 262 6.08 -9.35 5.75
N ARG A 263 6.68 -8.25 6.22
CA ARG A 263 7.24 -8.14 7.58
C ARG A 263 7.27 -6.71 8.08
N SER A 264 7.35 -6.54 9.39
CA SER A 264 7.68 -5.24 9.97
C SER A 264 9.11 -4.84 9.56
N ILE A 265 9.33 -3.56 9.27
CA ILE A 265 10.61 -3.04 8.77
C ILE A 265 11.08 -1.88 9.64
N SER A 266 12.38 -1.88 9.95
CA SER A 266 13.04 -0.78 10.65
C SER A 266 13.30 0.39 9.70
N PHE A 267 12.97 1.60 10.15
CA PHE A 267 13.15 2.85 9.43
C PHE A 267 14.01 3.80 10.28
N ASN A 268 15.22 4.05 9.80
CA ASN A 268 16.21 4.91 10.45
C ASN A 268 16.81 5.86 9.40
N PRO A 269 16.11 6.95 9.05
CA PRO A 269 16.62 7.96 8.11
C PRO A 269 17.94 8.54 8.63
N LYS A 270 18.99 8.49 7.81
CA LYS A 270 20.36 8.87 8.22
C LYS A 270 20.46 10.26 8.87
N PRO A 271 19.83 11.33 8.33
CA PRO A 271 19.93 12.69 8.88
C PRO A 271 19.28 12.87 10.26
N LEU A 272 18.38 11.96 10.64
CA LEU A 272 17.66 12.01 11.92
C LEU A 272 18.07 10.89 12.87
N ASN A 273 19.07 10.08 12.49
CA ASN A 273 19.59 9.02 13.32
C ASN A 273 20.88 9.49 14.03
N PRO A 274 20.86 9.71 15.36
CA PRO A 274 22.04 10.17 16.09
C PRO A 274 23.18 9.14 16.09
N ASP A 275 22.89 7.86 15.88
CA ASP A 275 23.86 6.77 15.84
C ASP A 275 24.37 6.50 14.40
N ALA A 276 23.97 7.32 13.42
CA ALA A 276 24.34 7.13 12.03
C ALA A 276 25.85 7.26 11.81
N ASN A 277 26.44 6.28 11.13
CA ASN A 277 27.83 6.39 10.72
C ASN A 277 27.96 7.45 9.62
N PRO A 278 28.80 8.48 9.77
CA PRO A 278 28.95 9.52 8.73
C PRO A 278 29.27 8.96 7.34
N ARG A 279 29.96 7.81 7.26
CA ARG A 279 30.35 7.16 6.01
C ARG A 279 29.31 6.20 5.42
N GLU A 280 28.24 5.87 6.15
CA GLU A 280 27.23 4.95 5.63
C GLU A 280 26.35 5.64 4.57
N SER A 281 25.84 4.86 3.62
CA SER A 281 24.83 5.35 2.68
C SER A 281 23.49 5.50 3.38
N ASP A 282 22.76 6.57 3.04
CA ASP A 282 21.38 6.71 3.49
C ASP A 282 20.47 5.75 2.72
N ALA A 283 19.89 4.77 3.42
CA ALA A 283 19.01 3.77 2.83
C ALA A 283 17.73 4.38 2.25
N VAL A 284 17.27 5.52 2.77
CA VAL A 284 16.06 6.22 2.28
C VAL A 284 16.26 6.78 0.88
N LEU A 285 17.52 7.07 0.50
CA LEU A 285 17.85 7.63 -0.81
C LEU A 285 18.03 6.58 -1.90
N LYS A 286 17.99 5.28 -1.58
CA LYS A 286 18.30 4.22 -2.56
C LYS A 286 17.39 4.31 -3.80
N GLU A 287 16.08 4.29 -3.59
CA GLU A 287 15.08 4.42 -4.64
C GLU A 287 15.06 5.84 -5.22
N GLY A 288 15.26 6.86 -4.37
CA GLY A 288 15.43 8.24 -4.80
C GLY A 288 16.55 8.45 -5.82
N MET A 289 17.68 7.74 -5.67
CA MET A 289 18.82 7.81 -6.59
C MET A 289 18.54 7.15 -7.94
N LEU A 290 17.67 6.14 -8.00
CA LEU A 290 17.18 5.59 -9.27
C LEU A 290 16.48 6.69 -10.06
N LEU A 291 15.56 7.42 -9.41
CA LEU A 291 14.82 8.54 -10.01
C LEU A 291 15.76 9.70 -10.40
N SER A 292 16.52 10.22 -9.43
CA SER A 292 17.28 11.45 -9.60
C SER A 292 18.51 11.30 -10.50
N ASN A 293 19.01 10.06 -10.67
CA ASN A 293 20.20 9.82 -11.48
C ASN A 293 19.87 9.05 -12.76
N VAL A 294 19.32 7.84 -12.65
CA VAL A 294 19.16 6.94 -13.81
C VAL A 294 18.00 7.41 -14.69
N THR A 295 16.84 7.68 -14.11
CA THR A 295 15.66 8.16 -14.85
C THR A 295 15.94 9.54 -15.47
N ASN A 296 16.49 10.48 -14.71
CA ASN A 296 16.91 11.79 -15.25
C ASN A 296 17.94 11.67 -16.37
N ARG A 297 18.89 10.71 -16.31
CA ARG A 297 19.85 10.51 -17.39
C ARG A 297 19.16 10.08 -18.67
N LEU A 298 18.25 9.11 -18.60
CA LEU A 298 17.48 8.66 -19.76
C LEU A 298 16.63 9.80 -20.34
N ALA A 299 15.84 10.47 -19.49
CA ALA A 299 14.96 11.56 -19.91
C ALA A 299 15.73 12.69 -20.59
N ARG A 300 16.78 13.21 -19.94
CA ARG A 300 17.63 14.27 -20.51
C ARG A 300 18.27 13.84 -21.82
N SER A 301 18.70 12.58 -21.92
CA SER A 301 19.30 12.10 -23.16
C SER A 301 18.30 12.09 -24.31
N CYS A 302 17.04 11.74 -24.06
CA CYS A 302 15.97 11.82 -25.07
C CYS A 302 15.73 13.27 -25.51
N PHE A 303 15.50 14.20 -24.58
CA PHE A 303 15.23 15.61 -24.90
C PHE A 303 16.42 16.31 -25.57
N TYR A 304 17.64 16.14 -25.05
CA TYR A 304 18.83 16.77 -25.66
C TYR A 304 19.13 16.23 -27.05
N THR A 305 18.90 14.93 -27.30
CA THR A 305 19.08 14.33 -28.62
C THR A 305 18.03 14.81 -29.61
N SER A 306 16.77 14.89 -29.18
CA SER A 306 15.68 15.51 -29.93
C SER A 306 16.00 16.96 -30.30
N GLN A 307 16.48 17.76 -29.34
CA GLN A 307 16.90 19.14 -29.57
C GLN A 307 18.12 19.27 -30.49
N LYS A 308 19.07 18.33 -30.42
CA LYS A 308 20.31 18.39 -31.20
C LYS A 308 20.10 18.04 -32.67
N TYR A 309 19.31 17.01 -32.96
CA TYR A 309 19.23 16.43 -34.30
C TYR A 309 17.87 16.58 -34.98
N PHE A 310 16.81 16.90 -34.22
CA PHE A 310 15.42 16.82 -34.70
C PHE A 310 14.58 18.04 -34.28
N ASP A 311 15.22 19.20 -34.06
CA ASP A 311 14.54 20.47 -33.72
C ASP A 311 13.58 20.38 -32.53
N GLY A 312 13.86 19.51 -31.56
CA GLY A 312 13.00 19.31 -30.38
C GLY A 312 11.73 18.50 -30.67
N LYS A 313 11.68 17.77 -31.78
CA LYS A 313 10.59 16.86 -32.16
C LYS A 313 10.96 15.39 -31.93
N LEU A 314 9.94 14.54 -31.84
CA LEU A 314 10.11 13.10 -32.01
C LEU A 314 10.26 12.81 -33.51
N PRO A 315 11.33 12.17 -33.99
CA PRO A 315 11.42 11.84 -35.40
C PRO A 315 10.40 10.76 -35.76
N GLU A 316 9.97 10.73 -37.02
CA GLU A 316 9.08 9.68 -37.54
C GLU A 316 9.69 8.28 -37.38
N GLY A 317 8.88 7.26 -37.15
CA GLY A 317 9.37 5.89 -37.08
C GLY A 317 8.44 5.01 -36.28
N SER A 318 8.77 3.73 -36.23
CA SER A 318 8.06 2.74 -35.41
C SER A 318 8.97 2.26 -34.29
N VAL A 319 8.38 2.03 -33.12
CA VAL A 319 9.05 1.33 -32.02
C VAL A 319 9.42 -0.07 -32.47
N SER A 320 10.64 -0.51 -32.15
CA SER A 320 11.09 -1.86 -32.46
C SER A 320 10.33 -2.91 -31.67
N ASP A 321 10.10 -4.09 -32.26
CA ASP A 321 9.34 -5.18 -31.63
C ASP A 321 9.93 -5.60 -30.28
N ALA A 322 11.27 -5.58 -30.16
CA ALA A 322 11.96 -5.94 -28.93
C ALA A 322 11.66 -4.95 -27.80
N VAL A 323 11.70 -3.64 -28.10
CA VAL A 323 11.42 -2.58 -27.13
C VAL A 323 9.95 -2.53 -26.78
N LYS A 324 9.06 -2.67 -27.77
CA LYS A 324 7.62 -2.76 -27.55
C LYS A 324 7.29 -3.92 -26.62
N LYS A 325 7.79 -5.13 -26.92
CA LYS A 325 7.57 -6.32 -26.09
C LYS A 325 8.09 -6.12 -24.66
N ALA A 326 9.25 -5.50 -24.48
CA ALA A 326 9.80 -5.22 -23.15
C ALA A 326 8.90 -4.26 -22.35
N CYS A 327 8.39 -3.21 -22.98
CA CYS A 327 7.48 -2.24 -22.35
C CYS A 327 6.13 -2.89 -22.03
N ASP A 328 5.50 -3.59 -22.98
CA ASP A 328 4.24 -4.29 -22.78
C ASP A 328 4.33 -5.31 -21.63
N THR A 329 5.44 -6.07 -21.56
CA THR A 329 5.68 -7.03 -20.48
C THR A 329 5.78 -6.34 -19.11
N ALA A 330 6.47 -5.21 -19.03
CA ALA A 330 6.59 -4.44 -17.79
C ALA A 330 5.25 -3.87 -17.34
N ILE A 331 4.41 -3.38 -18.27
CA ILE A 331 3.07 -2.86 -17.98
C ILE A 331 2.19 -3.97 -17.39
N LEU A 332 2.13 -5.14 -18.04
CA LEU A 332 1.30 -6.26 -17.59
C LEU A 332 1.74 -6.81 -16.23
N GLU A 333 3.06 -6.89 -15.99
CA GLU A 333 3.57 -7.33 -14.69
C GLU A 333 3.29 -6.27 -13.60
N TYR A 334 3.41 -4.98 -13.92
CA TYR A 334 3.05 -3.90 -13.01
C TYR A 334 1.57 -3.98 -12.61
N GLU A 335 0.66 -4.19 -13.57
CA GLU A 335 -0.77 -4.35 -13.33
C GLU A 335 -1.06 -5.54 -12.41
N ARG A 336 -0.44 -6.69 -12.70
CA ARG A 336 -0.59 -7.91 -11.89
C ARG A 336 -0.12 -7.67 -10.45
N LEU A 337 1.03 -7.02 -10.27
CA LEU A 337 1.57 -6.72 -8.95
C LEU A 337 0.76 -5.66 -8.18
N MET A 338 0.17 -4.68 -8.88
CA MET A 338 -0.76 -3.74 -8.29
C MET A 338 -2.02 -4.45 -7.79
N TYR A 339 -2.60 -5.32 -8.61
CA TYR A 339 -3.78 -6.11 -8.26
C TYR A 339 -3.53 -7.00 -7.02
N THR A 340 -2.34 -7.60 -6.91
CA THR A 340 -1.96 -8.40 -5.74
C THR A 340 -1.36 -7.58 -4.58
N HIS A 341 -1.35 -6.25 -4.68
CA HIS A 341 -0.82 -5.33 -3.66
C HIS A 341 0.64 -5.60 -3.25
N GLU A 342 1.46 -6.06 -4.20
CA GLU A 342 2.88 -6.39 -4.04
C GLU A 342 3.79 -5.19 -4.37
N PHE A 343 3.53 -4.05 -3.70
CA PHE A 343 4.17 -2.77 -4.01
C PHE A 343 5.71 -2.79 -3.98
N HIS A 344 6.29 -3.56 -3.07
CA HIS A 344 7.74 -3.73 -3.00
C HIS A 344 8.32 -4.39 -4.27
N ALA A 345 7.58 -5.31 -4.88
CA ALA A 345 7.97 -5.97 -6.12
C ALA A 345 7.80 -5.04 -7.33
N ILE A 346 6.86 -4.10 -7.28
CA ILE A 346 6.74 -3.05 -8.30
C ILE A 346 8.01 -2.19 -8.35
N MET A 347 8.56 -1.80 -7.19
CA MET A 347 9.82 -1.06 -7.18
C MET A 347 11.02 -1.88 -7.70
N MET A 348 11.02 -3.20 -7.48
CA MET A 348 12.05 -4.08 -8.07
C MET A 348 11.92 -4.20 -9.60
N LEU A 349 10.68 -4.31 -10.09
CA LEU A 349 10.37 -4.28 -11.52
C LEU A 349 10.83 -2.97 -12.15
N LEU A 350 10.47 -1.83 -11.56
CA LEU A 350 10.84 -0.51 -12.04
C LEU A 350 12.35 -0.27 -12.00
N ASP A 351 13.05 -0.68 -10.93
CA ASP A 351 14.51 -0.57 -10.85
C ASP A 351 15.20 -1.32 -12.00
N THR A 352 14.77 -2.55 -12.26
CA THR A 352 15.29 -3.36 -13.36
C THR A 352 14.99 -2.72 -14.71
N PHE A 353 13.72 -2.38 -14.95
CA PHE A 353 13.24 -1.84 -16.21
C PHE A 353 13.90 -0.49 -16.57
N ILE A 354 14.00 0.43 -15.61
CA ILE A 354 14.64 1.74 -15.80
C ILE A 354 16.13 1.59 -16.10
N ARG A 355 16.83 0.68 -15.40
CA ARG A 355 18.25 0.42 -15.65
C ARG A 355 18.46 -0.20 -17.02
N ASP A 356 17.60 -1.11 -17.45
CA ASP A 356 17.71 -1.75 -18.76
C ASP A 356 17.42 -0.76 -19.89
N ALA A 357 16.42 0.11 -19.75
CA ALA A 357 16.21 1.23 -20.66
C ALA A 357 17.42 2.18 -20.73
N SER A 358 18.05 2.49 -19.58
CA SER A 358 19.27 3.30 -19.56
C SER A 358 20.47 2.60 -20.19
N LYS A 359 20.58 1.26 -20.08
CA LYS A 359 21.64 0.47 -20.74
C LYS A 359 21.40 0.41 -22.25
N PHE A 360 20.16 0.20 -22.67
CA PHE A 360 19.74 0.26 -24.08
C PHE A 360 20.19 1.59 -24.68
N TRP A 361 19.80 2.72 -24.08
CA TRP A 361 20.24 4.04 -24.53
C TRP A 361 21.77 4.12 -24.66
N ALA A 362 22.51 3.75 -23.61
CA ALA A 362 23.97 3.86 -23.59
C ALA A 362 24.67 2.98 -24.65
N SER A 363 24.13 1.79 -24.93
CA SER A 363 24.63 0.87 -25.96
C SER A 363 24.31 1.39 -27.35
N GLU A 364 23.03 1.60 -27.64
CA GLU A 364 22.54 1.89 -28.98
C GLU A 364 22.93 3.29 -29.45
N SER A 365 22.94 4.29 -28.57
CA SER A 365 23.40 5.63 -28.95
C SER A 365 24.89 5.64 -29.31
N LYS A 366 25.71 4.88 -28.56
CA LYS A 366 27.14 4.72 -28.87
C LYS A 366 27.34 4.01 -30.20
N GLU A 367 26.62 2.92 -30.44
CA GLU A 367 26.71 2.18 -31.70
C GLU A 367 26.24 3.03 -32.90
N ALA A 368 25.18 3.83 -32.71
CA ALA A 368 24.70 4.78 -33.72
C ALA A 368 25.78 5.82 -34.08
N THR A 369 26.44 6.44 -33.09
CA THR A 369 27.56 7.36 -33.33
C THR A 369 28.71 6.69 -34.07
N GLN A 370 29.12 5.48 -33.65
CA GLN A 370 30.22 4.76 -34.30
C GLN A 370 29.90 4.37 -35.75
N LYS A 371 28.66 3.97 -36.05
CA LYS A 371 28.21 3.68 -37.41
C LYS A 371 28.18 4.94 -38.27
N ALA A 372 27.73 6.06 -37.72
CA ALA A 372 27.74 7.36 -38.39
C ALA A 372 29.16 7.79 -38.77
N GLU A 373 30.09 7.78 -37.81
CA GLU A 373 31.50 8.11 -38.03
C GLU A 373 32.13 7.24 -39.12
N LYS A 374 31.85 5.93 -39.11
CA LYS A 374 32.35 4.99 -40.13
C LYS A 374 31.74 5.23 -41.52
N LYS A 375 30.49 5.70 -41.59
CA LYS A 375 29.77 5.95 -42.86
C LYS A 375 30.35 7.14 -43.62
N VAL A 376 30.66 8.24 -42.92
CA VAL A 376 31.10 9.49 -43.57
C VAL A 376 32.62 9.68 -43.55
N GLY A 377 33.35 9.00 -42.65
CA GLY A 377 34.81 9.08 -42.54
C GLY A 377 35.32 10.38 -41.90
N GLU A 378 36.62 10.43 -41.60
CA GLU A 378 37.23 11.53 -40.82
C GLU A 378 37.17 12.89 -41.52
N HIS A 379 37.20 12.90 -42.86
CA HIS A 379 37.23 14.11 -43.68
C HIS A 379 35.86 14.72 -44.00
N ALA A 380 34.76 14.11 -43.56
CA ALA A 380 33.43 14.68 -43.75
C ALA A 380 33.25 16.00 -43.00
N SER A 381 32.46 16.89 -43.61
CA SER A 381 32.06 18.16 -43.00
C SER A 381 31.24 17.94 -41.73
N MET A 382 31.12 18.99 -40.91
CA MET A 382 30.34 18.95 -39.68
C MET A 382 28.86 18.63 -39.95
N GLU A 383 28.31 19.19 -41.03
CA GLU A 383 26.92 18.96 -41.45
C GLU A 383 26.70 17.51 -41.89
N GLU A 384 27.61 16.94 -42.68
CA GLU A 384 27.54 15.53 -43.10
C GLU A 384 27.64 14.57 -41.91
N LYS A 385 28.52 14.86 -40.94
CA LYS A 385 28.64 14.08 -39.69
C LYS A 385 27.36 14.17 -38.86
N MET A 386 26.83 15.38 -38.69
CA MET A 386 25.60 15.60 -37.91
C MET A 386 24.39 14.91 -38.55
N GLN A 387 24.25 14.98 -39.87
CA GLN A 387 23.18 14.30 -40.59
C GLN A 387 23.32 12.77 -40.51
N ALA A 388 24.52 12.23 -40.67
CA ALA A 388 24.73 10.79 -40.55
C ALA A 388 24.46 10.28 -39.14
N GLU A 389 24.82 11.03 -38.10
CA GLU A 389 24.47 10.71 -36.72
C GLU A 389 22.95 10.75 -36.50
N ALA A 390 22.26 11.79 -37.03
CA ALA A 390 20.81 11.90 -36.96
C ALA A 390 20.11 10.68 -37.59
N ASP A 391 20.56 10.23 -38.77
CA ASP A 391 20.00 9.07 -39.47
C ASP A 391 20.03 7.80 -38.60
N TYR A 392 21.16 7.52 -37.94
CA TYR A 392 21.30 6.34 -37.07
C TYR A 392 20.65 6.53 -35.70
N MET A 393 20.59 7.75 -35.18
CA MET A 393 20.00 8.05 -33.87
C MET A 393 18.48 8.03 -33.91
N LYS A 394 17.86 8.20 -35.09
CA LYS A 394 16.41 8.24 -35.31
C LYS A 394 15.68 7.07 -34.64
N SER A 395 16.04 5.82 -34.94
CA SER A 395 15.39 4.64 -34.36
C SER A 395 15.68 4.48 -32.86
N VAL A 396 16.91 4.77 -32.44
CA VAL A 396 17.32 4.72 -31.02
C VAL A 396 16.50 5.69 -30.19
N LEU A 397 16.25 6.88 -30.72
CA LEU A 397 15.48 7.92 -30.05
C LEU A 397 14.00 7.56 -29.94
N VAL A 398 13.39 7.00 -31.00
CA VAL A 398 11.99 6.52 -30.97
C VAL A 398 11.80 5.45 -29.89
N ASP A 399 12.67 4.44 -29.87
CA ASP A 399 12.64 3.37 -28.86
C ASP A 399 12.86 3.91 -27.44
N SER A 400 13.79 4.85 -27.28
CA SER A 400 14.10 5.44 -25.97
C SER A 400 12.99 6.31 -25.43
N PHE A 401 12.26 7.03 -26.30
CA PHE A 401 11.04 7.73 -25.90
C PHE A 401 9.90 6.76 -25.55
N HIS A 402 9.81 5.58 -26.17
CA HIS A 402 8.83 4.57 -25.78
C HIS A 402 9.12 3.97 -24.40
N TYR A 403 10.39 3.69 -24.10
CA TYR A 403 10.82 3.36 -22.73
C TYR A 403 10.49 4.49 -21.75
N LEU A 404 10.88 5.73 -22.08
CA LEU A 404 10.64 6.88 -21.20
C LEU A 404 9.15 7.08 -20.92
N ARG A 405 8.30 7.04 -21.95
CA ARG A 405 6.84 7.10 -21.80
C ARG A 405 6.36 6.06 -20.78
N THR A 406 6.70 4.79 -21.00
CA THR A 406 6.27 3.68 -20.16
C THR A 406 6.74 3.87 -18.71
N ILE A 407 8.02 4.22 -18.54
CA ILE A 407 8.60 4.50 -17.22
C ILE A 407 7.84 5.61 -16.50
N ILE A 408 7.53 6.72 -17.17
CA ILE A 408 6.89 7.88 -16.55
C ILE A 408 5.43 7.60 -16.19
N ALA A 409 4.69 6.90 -17.04
CA ALA A 409 3.34 6.44 -16.75
C ALA A 409 3.31 5.54 -15.51
N LEU A 410 4.22 4.55 -15.43
CA LEU A 410 4.29 3.63 -14.30
C LEU A 410 4.86 4.27 -13.03
N LEU A 411 5.69 5.32 -13.14
CA LEU A 411 6.20 6.05 -11.99
C LEU A 411 5.19 7.05 -11.42
N HIS A 412 4.23 7.55 -12.19
CA HIS A 412 3.35 8.63 -11.76
C HIS A 412 2.60 8.37 -10.45
N PRO A 413 2.03 7.17 -10.19
CA PRO A 413 1.41 6.85 -8.91
C PRO A 413 2.40 6.86 -7.72
N ILE A 414 3.70 6.74 -7.96
CA ILE A 414 4.75 6.59 -6.95
C ILE A 414 5.52 7.90 -6.76
N ALA A 415 6.00 8.51 -7.83
CA ALA A 415 6.81 9.72 -7.88
C ALA A 415 6.14 10.78 -8.80
N PRO A 416 5.00 11.34 -8.38
CA PRO A 416 4.17 12.18 -9.23
C PRO A 416 4.84 13.49 -9.64
N VAL A 417 5.69 14.09 -8.79
CA VAL A 417 6.24 15.43 -9.06
C VAL A 417 7.17 15.40 -10.27
N GLY A 418 8.14 14.48 -10.28
CA GLY A 418 9.06 14.33 -11.41
C GLY A 418 8.38 13.76 -12.66
N SER A 419 7.44 12.82 -12.50
CA SER A 419 6.66 12.29 -13.62
C SER A 419 5.84 13.37 -14.32
N GLN A 420 5.15 14.23 -13.55
CA GLN A 420 4.39 15.36 -14.06
C GLN A 420 5.31 16.34 -14.80
N LYS A 421 6.49 16.62 -14.25
CA LYS A 421 7.48 17.49 -14.91
C LYS A 421 7.93 16.93 -16.27
N VAL A 422 8.11 15.62 -16.42
CA VAL A 422 8.40 15.03 -17.75
C VAL A 422 7.22 15.20 -18.69
N PHE A 423 6.01 14.91 -18.23
CA PHE A 423 4.77 15.06 -19.02
C PHE A 423 4.58 16.51 -19.53
N GLU A 424 4.80 17.52 -18.69
CA GLU A 424 4.76 18.93 -19.09
C GLU A 424 5.77 19.28 -20.19
N TYR A 425 6.95 18.64 -20.18
CA TYR A 425 7.95 18.84 -21.22
C TYR A 425 7.60 18.14 -22.53
N LEU A 426 6.88 17.03 -22.46
CA LEU A 426 6.34 16.36 -23.63
C LEU A 426 5.17 17.14 -24.27
N LYS A 427 4.48 18.01 -23.51
CA LYS A 427 3.33 18.83 -23.95
C LYS A 427 2.16 18.01 -24.50
N LEU A 428 1.83 16.91 -23.84
CA LEU A 428 0.77 15.99 -24.28
C LEU A 428 -0.54 16.26 -23.56
N ASP A 429 -1.61 15.62 -24.02
CA ASP A 429 -2.88 15.60 -23.31
C ASP A 429 -2.95 14.46 -22.28
N GLU A 430 -3.96 14.55 -21.40
CA GLU A 430 -4.15 13.64 -20.26
C GLU A 430 -4.36 12.17 -20.67
N SER A 431 -4.69 11.86 -21.93
CA SER A 431 -4.76 10.48 -22.40
C SER A 431 -3.41 9.75 -22.29
N PHE A 432 -2.29 10.47 -22.11
CA PHE A 432 -0.99 9.90 -21.76
C PHE A 432 -1.04 9.00 -20.51
N TRP A 433 -1.87 9.35 -19.53
CA TRP A 433 -2.01 8.61 -18.27
C TRP A 433 -3.04 7.48 -18.31
N SER A 434 -3.84 7.42 -19.38
CA SER A 434 -4.95 6.47 -19.46
C SER A 434 -4.44 5.03 -19.62
N TRP A 435 -5.10 4.10 -18.92
CA TRP A 435 -4.84 2.68 -19.12
C TRP A 435 -5.35 2.19 -20.48
N ASP A 436 -6.35 2.86 -21.07
CA ASP A 436 -6.89 2.52 -22.40
C ASP A 436 -5.86 2.71 -23.52
N THR A 437 -4.88 3.59 -23.31
CA THR A 437 -3.82 3.92 -24.28
C THR A 437 -2.44 3.49 -23.77
N ILE A 438 -2.35 2.73 -22.67
CA ILE A 438 -1.06 2.44 -21.99
C ILE A 438 -0.05 1.70 -22.88
N PHE A 439 -0.50 0.99 -23.91
CA PHE A 439 0.37 0.28 -24.86
C PHE A 439 0.76 1.10 -26.10
N GLU A 440 0.18 2.29 -26.27
CA GLU A 440 0.41 3.13 -27.44
C GLU A 440 1.80 3.79 -27.43
N PRO A 441 2.46 3.96 -28.59
CA PRO A 441 3.72 4.69 -28.67
C PRO A 441 3.50 6.19 -28.48
N LEU A 442 4.58 6.95 -28.27
CA LEU A 442 4.50 8.41 -28.10
C LEU A 442 3.90 9.10 -29.34
N HIS A 443 4.13 8.55 -30.55
CA HIS A 443 3.55 9.03 -31.81
C HIS A 443 2.02 9.00 -31.84
N PHE A 444 1.36 8.19 -31.01
CA PHE A 444 -0.11 8.18 -30.92
C PHE A 444 -0.67 9.51 -30.40
N PHE A 445 0.09 10.22 -29.56
CA PHE A 445 -0.34 11.42 -28.85
C PHE A 445 0.06 12.73 -29.55
N ILE A 446 0.75 12.65 -30.69
CA ILE A 446 1.37 13.81 -31.32
C ILE A 446 1.16 13.81 -32.84
N ASP A 447 1.13 15.01 -33.42
CA ASP A 447 1.20 15.21 -34.86
C ASP A 447 2.63 15.59 -35.32
N GLU A 448 2.86 15.68 -36.64
CA GLU A 448 4.16 16.02 -37.23
C GLU A 448 4.67 17.44 -36.87
N SER A 449 3.76 18.33 -36.46
CA SER A 449 4.08 19.69 -36.06
C SER A 449 4.49 19.79 -34.59
N HIS A 450 4.23 18.75 -33.79
CA HIS A 450 4.46 18.74 -32.35
C HIS A 450 5.92 18.97 -31.98
N VAL A 451 6.16 19.92 -31.08
CA VAL A 451 7.50 20.25 -30.56
C VAL A 451 7.48 20.25 -29.04
N PHE A 452 8.39 19.47 -28.46
CA PHE A 452 8.58 19.41 -27.02
C PHE A 452 8.96 20.76 -26.42
N LYS A 453 8.83 20.90 -25.11
CA LYS A 453 9.38 22.06 -24.40
C LYS A 453 10.91 21.96 -24.44
N PHE A 454 11.57 23.08 -24.74
CA PHE A 454 13.02 23.14 -24.72
C PHE A 454 13.55 22.88 -23.31
N LEU A 455 14.46 21.92 -23.18
CA LEU A 455 15.14 21.54 -21.96
C LEU A 455 16.46 22.29 -21.85
N GLU A 456 16.51 23.22 -20.90
CA GLU A 456 17.73 23.94 -20.55
C GLU A 456 18.79 23.00 -19.96
N PRO A 457 20.08 23.31 -20.14
CA PRO A 457 21.16 22.51 -19.57
C PRO A 457 21.01 22.33 -18.06
N ARG A 458 21.26 21.10 -17.59
CA ARG A 458 21.28 20.69 -16.17
C ARG A 458 19.92 20.76 -15.46
N VAL A 459 18.81 20.88 -16.19
CA VAL A 459 17.48 20.69 -15.60
C VAL A 459 17.26 19.20 -15.31
N ASP A 460 16.96 18.88 -14.06
CA ASP A 460 16.57 17.55 -13.61
C ASP A 460 15.03 17.49 -13.45
N PHE A 461 14.43 16.36 -13.81
CA PHE A 461 12.99 16.13 -13.67
C PHE A 461 12.65 15.66 -12.26
N PHE A 462 13.40 14.68 -11.78
CA PHE A 462 13.36 14.20 -10.40
C PHE A 462 14.48 14.88 -9.61
N GLU A 463 14.17 15.98 -8.94
CA GLU A 463 15.16 16.78 -8.22
C GLU A 463 15.60 16.09 -6.93
N LYS A 464 16.86 16.34 -6.56
CA LYS A 464 17.37 16.00 -5.24
C LYS A 464 16.94 17.08 -4.26
N HIS A 465 16.74 16.70 -3.00
CA HIS A 465 16.49 17.69 -1.95
C HIS A 465 17.71 18.63 -1.82
N GLU A 466 17.50 19.90 -1.46
CA GLU A 466 18.56 20.91 -1.38
C GLU A 466 19.73 20.50 -0.47
N THR A 467 19.45 19.77 0.62
CA THR A 467 20.46 19.25 1.55
C THR A 467 21.36 18.16 0.94
N GLN A 468 20.99 17.61 -0.21
CA GLN A 468 21.71 16.53 -0.90
C GLN A 468 22.59 17.05 -2.04
N VAL A 469 22.42 18.32 -2.41
CA VAL A 469 23.24 18.98 -3.43
C VAL A 469 24.40 19.65 -2.69
N GLY A 470 25.64 19.34 -3.09
CA GLY A 470 26.82 19.98 -2.49
C GLY A 470 26.76 21.50 -2.67
N LYS A 471 27.11 22.26 -1.63
CA LYS A 471 27.35 23.70 -1.75
C LYS A 471 28.53 23.99 -2.66
#